data_AF-A0A543IK02-F1
#
_entry.id   AF-A0A543IK02-F1
#
_cell.length_a   1.000
_cell.length_b   1.000
_cell.length_c   1.000
_cell.angle_alpha   90.00
_cell.angle_beta   90.00
_cell.angle_gamma   90.00
#
_symmetry.space_group_name_H-M   'P 1'
#
loop_
_entity.id
_entity.type
_entity.pdbx_description
1 polymer ?
#
loop_
_entity_poly.entity_id
_entity_poly.type
_entity_poly.pdbx_seq_one_letter_code
_entity_poly.pdbx_strand_id
1 'polypeptide(L)'
;MAKIIQHGTWDLEPADEDLHAPGPEQLWNESYYFDFAAPDGSLAGYVRLGLYPNWNRAWYWAALVGPGRPLIIIADNDAPLPEPGSADVRTRTYTGTQRITEPFGPALITLDGTAAVVDDPTAAYGDLASAETTRLTFDLRWDTVSGVYPYKDLPRYRLVRSARSFRPGGEADPPA
;
A
#
# COMPACT_ATOMS: atom_id res chain seq x y z
N MET A 1 13.25 10.92 -14.75
CA MET A 1 11.97 10.61 -15.40
C MET A 1 12.02 9.18 -15.91
N ALA A 2 11.09 8.32 -15.46
CA ALA A 2 11.07 6.91 -15.86
C ALA A 2 10.72 6.77 -17.35
N LYS A 3 11.31 5.80 -18.05
CA LYS A 3 11.01 5.54 -19.46
C LYS A 3 9.66 4.80 -19.57
N ILE A 4 8.68 5.34 -20.27
CA ILE A 4 7.41 4.61 -20.51
C ILE A 4 7.66 3.51 -21.55
N ILE A 5 7.23 2.28 -21.27
CA ILE A 5 7.23 1.18 -22.23
C ILE A 5 5.94 1.27 -23.05
N GLN A 6 6.09 1.53 -24.35
CA GLN A 6 4.99 1.59 -25.32
C GLN A 6 4.42 0.18 -25.56
N HIS A 7 3.54 -0.26 -24.64
CA HIS A 7 2.93 -1.60 -24.62
C HIS A 7 1.39 -1.54 -24.49
N GLY A 8 0.85 -0.39 -24.09
CA GLY A 8 -0.60 -0.16 -23.94
C GLY A 8 -1.27 0.22 -25.25
N THR A 9 -2.61 0.22 -25.28
CA THR A 9 -3.40 0.88 -26.32
C THR A 9 -3.58 2.39 -26.05
N TRP A 10 -3.00 2.87 -24.96
CA TRP A 10 -3.12 4.22 -24.43
C TRP A 10 -1.73 4.73 -23.99
N ASP A 11 -1.52 6.03 -24.14
CA ASP A 11 -0.29 6.70 -23.71
C ASP A 11 -0.41 7.06 -22.23
N LEU A 12 0.62 6.70 -21.45
CA LEU A 12 0.74 7.13 -20.06
C LEU A 12 1.17 8.60 -20.01
N GLU A 13 0.43 9.40 -19.25
CA GLU A 13 0.68 10.81 -19.05
C GLU A 13 1.00 11.12 -17.58
N PRO A 14 1.77 12.18 -17.28
CA PRO A 14 2.04 12.57 -15.89
C PRO A 14 0.79 12.71 -15.00
N ALA A 15 -0.36 13.06 -15.59
CA ALA A 15 -1.65 13.18 -14.90
C ALA A 15 -2.20 11.82 -14.42
N ASP A 16 -1.74 10.69 -14.95
CA ASP A 16 -2.15 9.35 -14.51
C ASP A 16 -1.59 8.98 -13.12
N GLU A 17 -0.71 9.81 -12.55
CA GLU A 17 -0.25 9.68 -11.15
C GLU A 17 -1.14 10.45 -10.17
N ASP A 18 -2.03 11.32 -10.67
CA ASP A 18 -2.98 12.05 -9.84
C ASP A 18 -4.20 11.17 -9.51
N LEU A 19 -5.02 11.63 -8.56
CA LEU A 19 -6.31 11.00 -8.27
C LEU A 19 -7.26 11.16 -9.45
N HIS A 20 -7.93 10.08 -9.83
CA HIS A 20 -8.82 10.07 -10.97
C HIS A 20 -10.24 10.45 -10.57
N ALA A 21 -10.94 11.16 -11.46
CA ALA A 21 -12.35 11.45 -11.29
C ALA A 21 -13.16 10.14 -11.23
N PRO A 22 -13.97 9.91 -10.19
CA PRO A 22 -14.76 8.69 -10.10
C PRO A 22 -15.78 8.55 -11.23
N GLY A 23 -15.86 7.36 -11.81
CA GLY A 23 -16.93 6.97 -12.72
C GLY A 23 -18.25 6.70 -11.98
N PRO A 24 -19.36 6.51 -12.70
CA PRO A 24 -20.68 6.26 -12.10
C PRO A 24 -20.85 4.84 -11.54
N GLU A 25 -19.95 3.91 -11.82
CA GLU A 25 -20.07 2.51 -11.41
C GLU A 25 -20.01 2.38 -9.90
N GLN A 26 -20.92 1.60 -9.30
CA GLN A 26 -20.97 1.43 -7.84
C GLN A 26 -19.64 0.94 -7.24
N LEU A 27 -18.94 0.06 -7.98
CA LEU A 27 -17.64 -0.49 -7.61
C LEU A 27 -16.49 0.18 -8.34
N TRP A 28 -16.70 1.38 -8.90
CA TRP A 28 -15.57 2.18 -9.39
C TRP A 28 -14.53 2.28 -8.29
N ASN A 29 -13.29 1.93 -8.62
CA ASN A 29 -12.22 1.92 -7.66
C ASN A 29 -10.91 2.40 -8.28
N GLU A 30 -10.18 3.18 -7.50
CA GLU A 30 -8.79 3.51 -7.74
C GLU A 30 -7.95 2.73 -6.71
N SER A 31 -6.82 2.15 -7.12
CA SER A 31 -6.06 1.30 -6.20
C SER A 31 -4.56 1.36 -6.41
N TYR A 32 -3.86 1.60 -5.31
CA TYR A 32 -2.41 1.63 -5.23
C TYR A 32 -1.92 0.39 -4.49
N TYR A 33 -0.86 -0.22 -5.01
CA TYR A 33 -0.23 -1.41 -4.45
C TYR A 33 1.27 -1.19 -4.35
N PHE A 34 1.80 -1.40 -3.15
CA PHE A 34 3.22 -1.30 -2.86
C PHE A 34 3.68 -2.57 -2.16
N ASP A 35 4.28 -3.46 -2.93
CA ASP A 35 4.82 -4.72 -2.43
C ASP A 35 6.33 -4.60 -2.19
N PHE A 36 6.83 -5.27 -1.16
CA PHE A 36 8.27 -5.36 -0.89
C PHE A 36 8.65 -6.73 -0.31
N ALA A 37 9.89 -7.14 -0.54
CA ALA A 37 10.49 -8.32 0.05
C ALA A 37 11.98 -8.08 0.32
N ALA A 38 12.47 -8.61 1.44
CA ALA A 38 13.89 -8.71 1.72
C ALA A 38 14.55 -9.64 0.68
N PRO A 39 15.76 -9.33 0.19
CA PRO A 39 16.42 -10.15 -0.83
C PRO A 39 16.65 -11.61 -0.43
N ASP A 40 16.77 -11.88 0.87
CA ASP A 40 16.95 -13.21 1.45
C ASP A 40 15.62 -13.94 1.73
N GLY A 41 14.47 -13.32 1.45
CA GLY A 41 13.15 -13.87 1.71
C GLY A 41 12.79 -13.98 3.19
N SER A 42 13.59 -13.39 4.10
CA SER A 42 13.31 -13.40 5.54
C SER A 42 12.03 -12.64 5.90
N LEU A 43 11.65 -11.68 5.05
CA LEU A 43 10.55 -10.77 5.31
C LEU A 43 9.95 -10.24 4.02
N ALA A 44 8.64 -10.03 4.01
CA ALA A 44 7.94 -9.34 2.95
C ALA A 44 6.74 -8.58 3.51
N GLY A 45 6.20 -7.67 2.73
CA GLY A 45 5.00 -6.95 3.09
C GLY A 45 4.35 -6.30 1.89
N TYR A 46 3.16 -5.79 2.13
CA TYR A 46 2.45 -4.99 1.13
C TYR A 46 1.66 -3.87 1.82
N VAL A 47 1.46 -2.78 1.08
CA VAL A 47 0.51 -1.73 1.40
C VAL A 47 -0.43 -1.56 0.23
N ARG A 48 -1.74 -1.52 0.52
CA ARG A 48 -2.79 -1.25 -0.46
C ARG A 48 -3.69 -0.14 0.05
N LEU A 49 -3.92 0.83 -0.80
CA LEU A 49 -5.02 1.79 -0.69
C LEU A 49 -5.97 1.55 -1.86
N GLY A 50 -7.23 1.22 -1.58
CA GLY A 50 -8.30 1.16 -2.56
C GLY A 50 -9.37 2.19 -2.24
N LEU A 51 -9.65 3.12 -3.16
CA LEU A 51 -10.68 4.14 -3.00
C LEU A 51 -11.99 3.65 -3.59
N TYR A 52 -13.07 3.71 -2.83
CA TYR A 52 -14.43 3.36 -3.27
C TYR A 52 -15.39 4.53 -2.98
N PRO A 53 -15.28 5.64 -3.71
CA PRO A 53 -16.03 6.87 -3.45
C PRO A 53 -17.55 6.68 -3.56
N ASN A 54 -18.02 5.88 -4.54
CA ASN A 54 -19.45 5.56 -4.70
C ASN A 54 -19.99 4.65 -3.60
N TRP A 55 -19.11 4.09 -2.76
CA TRP A 55 -19.43 3.32 -1.56
C TRP A 55 -19.01 4.03 -0.26
N ASN A 56 -18.59 5.30 -0.37
CA ASN A 56 -18.17 6.18 0.72
C ASN A 56 -17.16 5.54 1.70
N ARG A 57 -16.15 4.86 1.17
CA ARG A 57 -15.11 4.20 1.98
C ARG A 57 -13.81 4.00 1.20
N ALA A 58 -12.74 3.77 1.93
CA ALA A 58 -11.50 3.21 1.41
C ALA A 58 -11.26 1.82 2.01
N TRP A 59 -10.51 1.00 1.29
CA TRP A 59 -9.93 -0.23 1.81
C TRP A 59 -8.43 0.01 2.00
N TYR A 60 -7.98 0.03 3.26
CA TYR A 60 -6.59 0.25 3.62
C TYR A 60 -6.00 -1.00 4.26
N TRP A 61 -5.08 -1.64 3.53
CA TRP A 61 -4.47 -2.89 3.96
C TRP A 61 -2.95 -2.70 4.05
N ALA A 62 -2.36 -3.14 5.15
CA ALA A 62 -0.92 -3.12 5.35
C ALA A 62 -0.50 -4.38 6.08
N ALA A 63 0.39 -5.17 5.50
CA ALA A 63 0.79 -6.45 6.07
C ALA A 63 2.30 -6.66 6.09
N LEU A 64 2.73 -7.46 7.05
CA LEU A 64 4.09 -7.96 7.18
C LEU A 64 4.05 -9.48 7.40
N VAL A 65 4.83 -10.21 6.60
CA VAL A 65 4.92 -11.67 6.61
C VAL A 65 6.38 -12.11 6.62
N GLY A 66 6.63 -13.31 7.13
CA GLY A 66 7.95 -13.95 7.06
C GLY A 66 7.90 -15.40 7.53
N PRO A 67 8.95 -16.20 7.27
CA PRO A 67 9.00 -17.58 7.73
C PRO A 67 8.95 -17.67 9.27
N GLY A 68 8.14 -18.60 9.80
CA GLY A 68 8.11 -18.93 11.23
C GLY A 68 7.51 -17.83 12.14
N ARG A 69 6.72 -16.91 11.59
CA ARG A 69 6.07 -15.83 12.36
C ARG A 69 4.61 -15.65 11.95
N PRO A 70 3.75 -15.13 12.85
CA PRO A 70 2.38 -14.79 12.48
C PRO A 70 2.34 -13.66 11.45
N LEU A 71 1.23 -13.59 10.71
CA LEU A 71 0.89 -12.44 9.87
C LEU A 71 0.62 -11.25 10.78
N ILE A 72 1.29 -10.12 10.50
CA ILE A 72 0.94 -8.83 11.11
C ILE A 72 0.17 -8.03 10.09
N ILE A 73 -1.05 -7.60 10.39
CA ILE A 73 -1.92 -6.96 9.38
C ILE A 73 -2.85 -5.88 9.96
N ILE A 74 -2.94 -4.77 9.24
CA ILE A 74 -4.09 -3.87 9.25
C ILE A 74 -4.91 -4.23 8.02
N ALA A 75 -6.17 -4.64 8.21
CA ALA A 75 -7.12 -4.97 7.14
C ALA A 75 -8.42 -4.18 7.38
N ASP A 76 -8.43 -2.91 6.98
CA ASP A 76 -9.56 -2.01 7.19
C ASP A 76 -10.34 -1.82 5.88
N ASN A 77 -11.56 -2.36 5.82
CA ASN A 77 -12.46 -2.23 4.66
C ASN A 77 -13.48 -1.09 4.82
N ASP A 78 -13.41 -0.34 5.92
CA ASP A 78 -14.30 0.77 6.26
C ASP A 78 -13.49 2.04 6.58
N ALA A 79 -12.25 2.11 6.09
CA ALA A 79 -11.38 3.26 6.27
C ALA A 79 -12.03 4.51 5.68
N PRO A 80 -11.79 5.70 6.28
CA PRO A 80 -12.28 6.94 5.69
C PRO A 80 -11.62 7.18 4.33
N LEU A 81 -12.37 7.80 3.41
CA LEU A 81 -11.78 8.36 2.21
C LEU A 81 -10.74 9.44 2.61
N PRO A 82 -9.59 9.53 1.92
CA PRO A 82 -8.65 10.62 2.12
C PRO A 82 -9.29 11.99 1.89
N GLU A 83 -8.73 13.01 2.55
CA GLU A 83 -9.08 14.40 2.26
C GLU A 83 -8.76 14.75 0.78
N PRO A 84 -9.52 15.66 0.16
CA PRO A 84 -9.27 16.07 -1.22
C PRO A 84 -7.80 16.46 -1.48
N GLY A 85 -7.21 15.90 -2.52
CA GLY A 85 -5.81 16.14 -2.90
C GLY A 85 -4.77 15.37 -2.07
N SER A 86 -5.20 14.41 -1.25
CA SER A 86 -4.33 13.53 -0.47
C SER A 86 -4.64 12.06 -0.73
N ALA A 87 -3.64 11.21 -0.52
CA ALA A 87 -3.80 9.76 -0.42
C ALA A 87 -3.59 9.27 1.03
N ASP A 88 -3.61 10.19 2.01
CA ASP A 88 -3.44 9.85 3.42
C ASP A 88 -4.72 9.27 4.02
N VAL A 89 -4.56 8.21 4.80
CA VAL A 89 -5.62 7.63 5.62
C VAL A 89 -5.28 7.86 7.08
N ARG A 90 -6.21 8.48 7.81
CA ARG A 90 -6.06 8.77 9.24
C ARG A 90 -7.24 8.21 10.00
N THR A 91 -6.96 7.32 10.93
CA THR A 91 -7.96 6.74 11.83
C THR A 91 -7.55 6.93 13.29
N ARG A 92 -8.32 6.35 14.21
CA ARG A 92 -7.94 6.33 15.64
C ARG A 92 -6.78 5.38 15.93
N THR A 93 -6.58 4.36 15.10
CA THR A 93 -5.67 3.24 15.37
C THR A 93 -4.47 3.22 14.44
N TYR A 94 -4.50 3.96 13.32
CA TYR A 94 -3.37 4.09 12.42
C TYR A 94 -3.38 5.38 11.62
N THR A 95 -2.20 5.77 11.13
CA THR A 95 -2.01 6.81 10.11
C THR A 95 -1.12 6.26 9.02
N GLY A 96 -1.65 6.20 7.80
CA GLY A 96 -0.92 5.85 6.59
C GLY A 96 -0.75 7.06 5.69
N THR A 97 0.45 7.29 5.17
CA THR A 97 0.69 8.34 4.16
C THR A 97 1.23 7.76 2.88
N GLN A 98 0.86 8.39 1.77
CA GLN A 98 1.35 8.04 0.45
C GLN A 98 1.70 9.30 -0.33
N ARG A 99 2.92 9.37 -0.85
CA ARG A 99 3.42 10.49 -1.66
C ARG A 99 4.15 9.99 -2.88
N ILE A 100 3.74 10.50 -4.04
CA ILE A 100 4.48 10.42 -5.29
C ILE A 100 4.73 11.87 -5.69
N THR A 101 5.95 12.37 -5.42
CA THR A 101 6.24 13.81 -5.53
C THR A 101 6.61 14.24 -6.95
N GLU A 102 6.95 13.27 -7.80
CA GLU A 102 7.26 13.46 -9.20
C GLU A 102 6.54 12.36 -9.98
N PRO A 103 5.85 12.67 -11.09
CA PRO A 103 5.16 11.65 -11.87
C PRO A 103 6.10 10.50 -12.29
N PHE A 104 5.67 9.26 -12.01
CA PHE A 104 6.46 8.03 -12.20
C PHE A 104 7.78 7.98 -11.43
N GLY A 105 7.97 8.92 -10.51
CA GLY A 105 9.14 9.08 -9.65
C GLY A 105 9.03 8.22 -8.38
N PRO A 106 9.86 8.51 -7.37
CA PRO A 106 9.86 7.75 -6.13
C PRO A 106 8.52 7.80 -5.40
N ALA A 107 8.12 6.67 -4.81
CA ALA A 107 6.98 6.62 -3.91
C ALA A 107 7.47 6.54 -2.46
N LEU A 108 6.89 7.35 -1.60
CA LEU A 108 7.17 7.40 -0.16
C LEU A 108 5.90 6.98 0.58
N ILE A 109 5.99 5.90 1.34
CA ILE A 109 4.89 5.37 2.13
C ILE A 109 5.32 5.34 3.59
N THR A 110 4.51 5.96 4.46
CA THR A 110 4.67 5.77 5.90
C THR A 110 3.43 5.16 6.49
N LEU A 111 3.62 4.41 7.57
CA LEU A 111 2.55 3.85 8.39
C LEU A 111 3.00 3.89 9.84
N ASP A 112 2.08 4.27 10.72
CA ASP A 112 2.20 4.02 12.15
C ASP A 112 0.82 3.63 12.65
N GLY A 113 0.68 2.44 13.24
CA GLY A 113 -0.59 1.98 13.72
C GLY A 113 -0.55 0.69 14.52
N THR A 114 -1.74 0.28 14.97
CA THR A 114 -2.00 -0.97 15.66
C THR A 114 -2.51 -2.00 14.66
N ALA A 115 -1.79 -3.12 14.52
CA ALA A 115 -2.07 -4.21 13.60
C ALA A 115 -2.44 -5.48 14.36
N ALA A 116 -3.29 -6.31 13.77
CA ALA A 116 -3.62 -7.64 14.28
C ALA A 116 -2.45 -8.61 14.06
N VAL A 117 -2.25 -9.51 15.02
CA VAL A 117 -1.36 -10.67 14.96
C VAL A 117 -2.23 -11.89 14.63
N VAL A 118 -1.94 -12.54 13.51
CA VAL A 118 -2.79 -13.59 12.94
C VAL A 118 -1.96 -14.84 12.63
N ASP A 119 -2.19 -15.92 13.36
CA ASP A 119 -1.46 -17.18 13.18
C ASP A 119 -1.86 -17.94 11.90
N ASP A 120 -3.15 -17.98 11.58
CA ASP A 120 -3.68 -18.52 10.33
C ASP A 120 -3.98 -17.37 9.36
N PRO A 121 -3.14 -17.15 8.31
CA PRO A 121 -3.33 -16.05 7.37
C PRO A 121 -4.68 -16.06 6.65
N THR A 122 -5.40 -17.20 6.60
CA THR A 122 -6.73 -17.26 5.99
C THR A 122 -7.78 -16.49 6.80
N ALA A 123 -7.55 -16.29 8.10
CA ALA A 123 -8.42 -15.49 8.97
C ALA A 123 -8.37 -13.98 8.68
N ALA A 124 -7.39 -13.52 7.89
CA ALA A 124 -7.22 -12.09 7.55
C ALA A 124 -8.43 -11.44 6.85
N TYR A 125 -9.31 -12.25 6.24
CA TYR A 125 -10.53 -11.79 5.56
C TYR A 125 -11.76 -11.76 6.48
N GLY A 126 -11.63 -12.23 7.72
CA GLY A 126 -12.70 -12.27 8.72
C GLY A 126 -12.70 -11.05 9.63
N ASP A 127 -13.39 -11.19 10.78
CA ASP A 127 -13.36 -10.19 11.85
C ASP A 127 -12.10 -10.39 12.72
N LEU A 128 -11.26 -9.37 12.76
CA LEU A 128 -10.01 -9.35 13.53
C LEU A 128 -10.12 -8.55 14.84
N ALA A 129 -11.32 -8.10 15.23
CA ALA A 129 -11.51 -7.22 16.40
C ALA A 129 -11.03 -7.83 17.72
N SER A 130 -11.01 -9.16 17.85
CA SER A 130 -10.53 -9.88 19.03
C SER A 130 -9.11 -10.42 18.92
N ALA A 131 -8.40 -10.16 17.81
CA ALA A 131 -7.04 -10.63 17.63
C ALA A 131 -6.09 -9.96 18.63
N GLU A 132 -4.99 -10.63 18.97
CA GLU A 132 -3.86 -9.96 19.61
C GLU A 132 -3.36 -8.84 18.68
N THR A 133 -2.86 -7.74 19.25
CA THR A 133 -2.40 -6.59 18.48
C THR A 133 -0.97 -6.21 18.80
N THR A 134 -0.24 -5.76 17.78
CA THR A 134 1.10 -5.18 17.90
C THR A 134 1.21 -3.87 17.14
N ARG A 135 2.26 -3.08 17.41
CA ARG A 135 2.53 -1.87 16.61
C ARG A 135 3.12 -2.29 15.26
N LEU A 136 2.65 -1.66 14.19
CA LEU A 136 3.22 -1.78 12.85
C LEU A 136 3.64 -0.40 12.37
N THR A 137 4.91 -0.27 12.01
CA THR A 137 5.44 0.95 11.41
C THR A 137 6.09 0.66 10.07
N PHE A 138 5.81 1.49 9.08
CA PHE A 138 6.54 1.52 7.81
C PHE A 138 7.12 2.91 7.57
N ASP A 139 8.35 2.93 7.06
CA ASP A 139 9.00 4.11 6.48
C ASP A 139 9.71 3.60 5.22
N LEU A 140 8.94 3.51 4.14
CA LEU A 140 9.30 2.82 2.91
C LEU A 140 9.44 3.82 1.77
N ARG A 141 10.56 3.71 1.05
CA ARG A 141 10.79 4.43 -0.19
C ARG A 141 11.02 3.45 -1.33
N TRP A 142 10.28 3.62 -2.41
CA TRP A 142 10.47 2.91 -3.66
C TRP A 142 11.10 3.81 -4.73
N ASP A 143 12.28 3.46 -5.23
CA ASP A 143 12.87 4.11 -6.40
C ASP A 143 12.45 3.40 -7.69
N THR A 144 12.01 4.15 -8.70
CA THR A 144 11.69 3.59 -10.02
C THR A 144 12.95 3.11 -10.73
N VAL A 145 13.06 1.81 -11.01
CA VAL A 145 14.26 1.19 -11.59
C VAL A 145 14.04 0.59 -12.98
N SER A 146 12.79 0.48 -13.43
CA SER A 146 12.43 0.04 -14.78
C SER A 146 11.58 1.07 -15.50
N GLY A 147 11.29 0.77 -16.77
CA GLY A 147 10.23 1.50 -17.45
C GLY A 147 8.84 1.24 -16.87
N VAL A 148 7.93 2.17 -17.12
CA VAL A 148 6.51 2.08 -16.75
C VAL A 148 5.82 1.10 -17.69
N TYR A 149 5.12 0.10 -17.13
CA TYR A 149 4.46 -0.93 -17.91
C TYR A 149 2.92 -0.75 -17.85
N PRO A 150 2.30 -0.15 -18.87
CA PRO A 150 0.84 -0.09 -18.98
C PRO A 150 0.27 -1.45 -19.40
N TYR A 151 -0.84 -1.84 -18.75
CA TYR A 151 -1.62 -2.99 -19.17
C TYR A 151 -2.45 -2.63 -20.38
N LYS A 152 -2.50 -3.54 -21.37
CA LYS A 152 -3.06 -3.25 -22.70
C LYS A 152 -4.52 -2.83 -22.68
N ASP A 153 -5.35 -3.55 -21.92
CA ASP A 153 -6.81 -3.48 -21.97
C ASP A 153 -7.43 -3.02 -20.63
N LEU A 154 -6.62 -2.51 -19.71
CA LEU A 154 -7.05 -2.02 -18.39
C LEU A 154 -6.37 -0.67 -18.09
N PRO A 155 -7.07 0.29 -17.44
CA PRO A 155 -6.48 1.53 -16.94
C PRO A 155 -5.61 1.24 -15.71
N ARG A 156 -4.51 0.52 -15.94
CA ARG A 156 -3.57 0.04 -14.93
C ARG A 156 -2.17 0.10 -15.50
N TYR A 157 -1.22 0.51 -14.68
CA TYR A 157 0.20 0.34 -14.98
C TYR A 157 0.94 -0.28 -13.78
N ARG A 158 2.16 -0.74 -14.04
CA ARG A 158 3.08 -1.26 -13.03
C ARG A 158 4.45 -0.62 -13.19
N LEU A 159 5.09 -0.33 -12.06
CA LEU A 159 6.47 0.12 -11.97
C LEU A 159 7.26 -0.91 -11.19
N VAL A 160 8.38 -1.39 -11.73
CA VAL A 160 9.35 -2.14 -10.90
C VAL A 160 10.15 -1.13 -10.10
N ARG A 161 10.15 -1.34 -8.79
CA ARG A 161 10.71 -0.39 -7.84
C ARG A 161 11.57 -1.13 -6.79
N SER A 162 12.63 -0.50 -6.29
CA SER A 162 13.42 -1.03 -5.16
C SER A 162 13.07 -0.30 -3.87
N ALA A 163 12.76 -1.05 -2.81
CA ALA A 163 12.48 -0.51 -1.48
C ALA A 163 13.80 -0.29 -0.70
N ARG A 164 14.03 0.90 -0.11
CA ARG A 164 15.34 1.25 0.51
C ARG A 164 15.36 1.51 2.01
N SER A 165 14.26 1.38 2.74
CA SER A 165 14.29 1.54 4.20
C SER A 165 13.19 0.70 4.84
N PHE A 166 13.56 -0.03 5.89
CA PHE A 166 12.62 -0.81 6.69
C PHE A 166 13.04 -0.64 8.15
N ARG A 167 12.14 -0.07 8.97
CA ARG A 167 12.25 -0.10 10.43
C ARG A 167 10.96 -0.72 10.98
N PRO A 168 10.96 -2.02 11.31
CA PRO A 168 9.86 -2.60 12.05
C PRO A 168 9.94 -2.09 13.48
N GLY A 169 9.07 -1.18 13.89
CA GLY A 169 8.87 -0.91 15.30
C GLY A 169 8.19 -2.12 15.93
N GLY A 170 8.87 -2.82 16.84
CA GLY A 170 8.31 -4.01 17.50
C GLY A 170 9.33 -4.94 18.17
N GLU A 171 10.62 -4.79 17.91
CA GLU A 171 11.67 -5.47 18.69
C GLU A 171 12.11 -4.52 19.81
N ALA A 172 11.89 -4.91 21.07
CA ALA A 172 12.50 -4.21 22.18
C ALA A 172 14.03 -4.24 21.99
N ASP A 173 14.70 -3.10 22.19
CA ASP A 173 16.17 -3.10 22.26
C ASP A 173 16.62 -4.19 23.25
N PRO A 174 17.62 -5.02 22.91
CA PRO A 174 18.22 -5.89 23.90
C PRO A 174 18.77 -5.01 25.04
N PRO A 175 18.59 -5.40 26.31
CA PRO A 175 19.10 -4.61 27.42
C PRO A 175 20.60 -4.39 27.27
N ALA A 176 21.02 -3.14 27.51
CA ALA A 176 22.40 -2.69 27.49
C ALA A 176 23.30 -3.49 28.47
#